data_AF-M5C0G8-F1
#
_entry.id   AF-M5C0G8-F1
#
_cell.length_a   1.000
_cell.length_b   1.000
_cell.length_c   1.000
_cell.angle_alpha   90.00
_cell.angle_beta   90.00
_cell.angle_gamma   90.00
#
_symmetry.space_group_name_H-M   'P 1'
#
loop_
_entity.id
_entity.type
_entity.pdbx_description
1 polymer ?
#
loop_
_entity_poly.entity_id
_entity_poly.type
_entity_poly.pdbx_seq_one_letter_code
_entity_poly.pdbx_strand_id
1 'polypeptide(L)'
;MSGVAAYIKSVAPAQYHQYLIPKYDIGCKRVILDPGYLESLHRPNVDMEWDPIARIVSDGIETKSGHKHQFDVIAFATGFDITSSVALDVTGINGQRLQEYYNREGGPTGYMGTTIPGFPNWFTILGPNTVTGHASAVFAEELQMDYVTQLLRPILAGDVKGFMPRADSTRSWNEMSQSKLGKGVWSGCGSWYRRGKRQEFCDLARRKLAHVVVTA
;
A
#
# COMPACT_ATOMS: atom_id res chain seq x y z
N MET A 1 -0.05 -10.46 -21.03
CA MET A 1 1.31 -10.83 -20.56
C MET A 1 2.37 -10.91 -21.67
N SER A 2 2.03 -10.82 -22.97
CA SER A 2 2.99 -11.06 -24.06
C SER A 2 4.15 -10.06 -24.12
N GLY A 3 3.93 -8.77 -23.86
CA GLY A 3 4.97 -7.74 -23.97
C GLY A 3 6.10 -7.82 -22.93
N VAL A 4 5.76 -7.88 -21.63
CA VAL A 4 6.78 -7.95 -20.55
C VAL A 4 7.58 -9.24 -20.61
N ALA A 5 6.91 -10.37 -20.84
CA ALA A 5 7.61 -11.65 -20.98
C ALA A 5 8.54 -11.67 -22.20
N ALA A 6 8.12 -11.08 -23.33
CA ALA A 6 8.98 -10.96 -24.51
C ALA A 6 10.19 -10.07 -24.22
N TYR A 7 10.01 -8.92 -23.57
CA TYR A 7 11.11 -8.03 -23.17
C TYR A 7 12.12 -8.72 -22.26
N ILE A 8 11.65 -9.42 -21.21
CA ILE A 8 12.54 -10.16 -20.30
C ILE A 8 13.34 -11.20 -21.07
N LYS A 9 12.68 -11.95 -21.96
CA LYS A 9 13.34 -12.98 -22.77
C LYS A 9 14.37 -12.43 -23.76
N SER A 10 14.16 -11.21 -24.26
CA SER A 10 15.09 -10.59 -25.20
C SER A 10 16.33 -10.00 -24.55
N VAL A 11 16.28 -9.66 -23.25
CA VAL A 11 17.38 -8.99 -22.54
C VAL A 11 18.09 -9.92 -21.55
N ALA A 12 17.36 -10.70 -20.76
CA ALA A 12 17.94 -11.50 -19.68
C ALA A 12 18.55 -12.84 -20.16
N PRO A 13 19.55 -13.39 -19.43
CA PRO A 13 20.10 -14.72 -19.72
C PRO A 13 19.03 -15.82 -19.73
N ALA A 14 19.11 -16.72 -20.72
CA ALA A 14 18.11 -17.77 -20.94
C ALA A 14 17.89 -18.67 -19.71
N GLN A 15 18.94 -18.96 -18.95
CA GLN A 15 18.87 -19.80 -17.75
C GLN A 15 17.95 -19.22 -16.65
N TYR A 16 17.70 -17.91 -16.64
CA TYR A 16 16.91 -17.25 -15.59
C TYR A 16 15.45 -16.97 -15.99
N HIS A 17 15.05 -17.23 -17.24
CA HIS A 17 13.73 -16.88 -17.76
C HIS A 17 12.57 -17.45 -16.93
N GLN A 18 12.69 -18.70 -16.49
CA GLN A 18 11.63 -19.37 -15.71
C GLN A 18 11.36 -18.70 -14.35
N TYR A 19 12.32 -17.92 -13.86
CA TYR A 19 12.24 -17.27 -12.57
C TYR A 19 11.94 -15.77 -12.66
N LEU A 20 12.43 -15.10 -13.71
CA LEU A 20 12.26 -13.67 -13.90
C LEU A 20 10.87 -13.30 -14.43
N ILE A 21 10.19 -14.22 -15.13
CA ILE A 21 8.86 -13.96 -15.71
C ILE A 21 7.78 -14.11 -14.63
N PRO A 22 7.08 -13.03 -14.23
CA PRO A 22 6.07 -13.10 -13.19
C PRO A 22 4.85 -13.93 -13.60
N LYS A 23 4.31 -14.69 -12.64
CA LYS A 23 3.08 -15.50 -12.81
C LYS A 23 1.79 -14.76 -12.39
N TYR A 24 1.86 -13.44 -12.23
CA TYR A 24 0.74 -12.57 -11.86
C TYR A 24 0.53 -11.49 -12.91
N ASP A 25 -0.66 -10.90 -12.94
CA ASP A 25 -1.01 -9.87 -13.91
C ASP A 25 -0.18 -8.59 -13.75
N ILE A 26 0.20 -8.00 -14.89
CA ILE A 26 0.89 -6.71 -14.93
C ILE A 26 0.03 -5.66 -14.22
N GLY A 27 0.66 -4.88 -13.34
CA GLY A 27 -0.02 -3.85 -12.55
C GLY A 27 -0.59 -4.34 -11.23
N CYS A 28 -0.66 -5.66 -10.97
CA CYS A 28 -1.05 -6.14 -9.64
C CYS A 28 -0.07 -5.72 -8.54
N LYS A 29 1.21 -5.60 -8.91
CA LYS A 29 2.26 -4.93 -8.12
C LYS A 29 2.72 -3.68 -8.86
N ARG A 30 3.36 -2.76 -8.12
CA ARG A 30 4.04 -1.60 -8.72
C ARG A 30 5.04 -2.08 -9.77
N VAL A 31 4.92 -1.54 -10.98
CA VAL A 31 5.85 -1.85 -12.07
C VAL A 31 7.19 -1.20 -11.75
N ILE A 32 8.25 -2.00 -11.80
CA ILE A 32 9.62 -1.54 -11.66
C ILE A 32 10.15 -1.39 -13.08
N LEU A 33 10.64 -0.19 -13.40
CA LEU A 33 11.33 0.05 -14.67
C LEU A 33 12.71 -0.60 -14.60
N ASP A 34 13.20 -1.08 -15.74
CA ASP A 34 14.51 -1.73 -15.83
C ASP A 34 15.58 -0.68 -16.21
N PRO A 35 16.42 -0.22 -15.27
CA PRO A 35 17.51 0.69 -15.58
C PRO A 35 18.77 -0.03 -16.11
N GLY A 36 18.68 -1.33 -16.42
CA GLY A 36 19.83 -2.18 -16.76
C GLY A 36 20.03 -3.34 -15.77
N TYR A 37 19.03 -3.66 -14.95
CA TYR A 37 19.03 -4.81 -14.06
C TYR A 37 19.12 -6.11 -14.87
N LEU A 38 18.28 -6.29 -15.90
CA LEU A 38 18.27 -7.53 -16.68
C LEU A 38 19.58 -7.76 -17.43
N GLU A 39 20.17 -6.69 -17.97
CA GLU A 39 21.48 -6.73 -18.64
C GLU A 39 22.60 -7.11 -17.66
N SER A 40 22.53 -6.61 -16.41
CA SER A 40 23.54 -6.90 -15.39
C SER A 40 23.67 -8.39 -15.05
N LEU A 41 22.64 -9.18 -15.33
CA LEU A 41 22.62 -10.63 -15.07
C LEU A 41 23.53 -11.43 -16.01
N HIS A 42 24.05 -10.84 -17.09
CA HIS A 42 25.05 -11.49 -17.97
C HIS A 42 26.48 -11.39 -17.44
N ARG A 43 26.72 -10.60 -16.38
CA ARG A 43 28.08 -10.40 -15.86
C ARG A 43 28.59 -11.68 -15.22
N PRO A 44 29.87 -12.04 -15.41
CA PRO A 44 30.43 -13.29 -14.87
C PRO A 44 30.53 -13.32 -13.34
N ASN A 45 30.30 -12.19 -12.67
CA ASN A 45 30.33 -12.05 -11.21
C ASN A 45 28.93 -11.82 -10.60
N VAL A 46 27.87 -12.16 -11.33
CA VAL A 46 26.49 -12.05 -10.87
C VAL A 46 25.84 -13.42 -10.98
N ASP A 47 25.43 -13.95 -9.83
CA ASP A 47 24.69 -15.20 -9.73
C ASP A 47 23.31 -14.96 -9.12
N MET A 48 22.35 -15.80 -9.49
CA MET A 48 20.99 -15.79 -8.96
C MET A 48 20.75 -17.07 -8.15
N GLU A 49 20.25 -16.91 -6.93
CA GLU A 49 19.86 -18.01 -6.04
C GLU A 49 18.34 -17.95 -5.81
N TRP A 50 17.67 -19.09 -6.03
CA TRP A 50 16.22 -19.24 -5.85
C TRP A 50 15.85 -20.24 -4.75
N ASP A 51 16.82 -20.98 -4.22
CA ASP A 51 16.62 -21.80 -3.03
C ASP A 51 16.35 -20.90 -1.81
N PRO A 52 15.26 -21.14 -1.05
CA PRO A 52 14.92 -20.28 0.07
C PRO A 52 16.04 -20.22 1.11
N ILE A 53 16.20 -19.05 1.73
CA ILE A 53 17.13 -18.86 2.84
C ILE A 53 16.64 -19.68 4.05
N ALA A 54 17.55 -20.46 4.65
CA ALA A 54 17.33 -21.15 5.92
C ALA A 54 17.74 -20.25 7.09
N ARG A 55 18.94 -19.67 7.02
CA ARG A 55 19.47 -18.76 8.04
C ARG A 55 20.67 -17.96 7.53
N ILE A 56 20.97 -16.86 8.22
CA ILE A 56 22.26 -16.19 8.13
C ILE A 56 23.22 -16.91 9.09
N VAL A 57 24.43 -17.18 8.62
CA VAL A 57 25.52 -17.77 9.40
C VAL A 57 26.67 -16.77 9.53
N SER A 58 27.67 -17.08 10.36
CA SER A 58 28.75 -16.15 10.71
C SER A 58 29.54 -15.60 9.51
N ASP A 59 29.63 -16.38 8.43
CA ASP A 59 30.41 -16.09 7.23
C ASP A 59 29.55 -16.00 5.94
N GLY A 60 28.21 -15.96 6.06
CA GLY A 60 27.35 -15.87 4.90
C GLY A 60 25.90 -16.33 5.10
N ILE A 61 25.35 -17.02 4.10
CA ILE A 61 23.94 -17.45 4.06
C ILE A 61 23.85 -18.94 3.76
N GLU A 62 23.05 -19.65 4.54
CA GLU A 62 22.69 -21.05 4.30
C GLU A 62 21.29 -21.12 3.70
N THR A 63 21.15 -21.84 2.59
CA THR A 63 19.89 -22.09 1.90
C THR A 63 19.21 -23.37 2.42
N LYS A 64 17.95 -23.60 2.07
CA LYS A 64 17.18 -24.75 2.58
C LYS A 64 17.61 -26.10 2.01
N SER A 65 18.24 -26.14 0.84
CA SER A 65 18.90 -27.35 0.33
C SER A 65 20.23 -27.65 1.04
N GLY A 66 20.72 -26.76 1.90
CA GLY A 66 21.96 -26.92 2.66
C GLY A 66 23.19 -26.30 2.00
N HIS A 67 23.03 -25.59 0.88
CA HIS A 67 24.15 -24.84 0.29
C HIS A 67 24.51 -23.64 1.16
N LYS A 68 25.82 -23.42 1.32
CA LYS A 68 26.36 -22.27 2.07
C LYS A 68 27.09 -21.36 1.11
N HIS A 69 26.61 -20.13 1.01
CA HIS A 69 27.22 -19.07 0.23
C HIS A 69 27.96 -18.14 1.18
N GLN A 70 29.26 -17.96 0.97
CA GLN A 70 30.07 -17.04 1.77
C GLN A 70 29.95 -15.62 1.23
N PHE A 71 29.82 -14.63 2.13
CA PHE A 71 29.69 -13.22 1.76
C PHE A 71 30.43 -12.33 2.74
N ASP A 72 31.19 -11.36 2.22
CA ASP A 72 31.78 -10.29 3.02
C ASP A 72 30.75 -9.23 3.44
N VAL A 73 29.71 -9.04 2.62
CA VAL A 73 28.66 -8.02 2.81
C VAL A 73 27.29 -8.61 2.44
N ILE A 74 26.30 -8.38 3.31
CA ILE A 74 24.90 -8.74 3.06
C ILE A 74 24.05 -7.46 3.03
N ALA A 75 23.36 -7.22 1.92
CA ALA A 75 22.45 -6.09 1.75
C ALA A 75 20.97 -6.54 1.80
N PHE A 76 20.17 -5.96 2.70
CA PHE A 76 18.75 -6.30 2.86
C PHE A 76 17.87 -5.46 1.94
N ALA A 77 17.49 -6.01 0.79
CA ALA A 77 16.49 -5.44 -0.13
C ALA A 77 15.08 -6.03 0.11
N THR A 78 14.68 -6.18 1.38
CA THR A 78 13.48 -6.95 1.80
C THR A 78 12.16 -6.17 1.80
N GLY A 79 12.16 -4.94 1.29
CA GLY A 79 10.96 -4.09 1.28
C GLY A 79 10.63 -3.50 2.66
N PHE A 80 9.36 -3.13 2.86
CA PHE A 80 8.86 -2.43 4.05
C PHE A 80 7.60 -3.10 4.61
N ASP A 81 7.45 -3.09 5.94
CA ASP A 81 6.15 -3.33 6.57
C ASP A 81 5.36 -2.02 6.63
N ILE A 82 4.26 -1.98 5.87
CA ILE A 82 3.35 -0.84 5.85
C ILE A 82 2.06 -1.10 6.64
N THR A 83 1.89 -2.31 7.16
CA THR A 83 0.69 -2.72 7.92
C THR A 83 0.69 -2.14 9.34
N SER A 84 1.85 -1.72 9.82
CA SER A 84 2.11 -1.09 11.12
C SER A 84 2.35 0.42 11.04
N SER A 85 2.06 1.05 9.90
CA SER A 85 2.44 2.44 9.56
C SER A 85 1.86 3.54 10.47
N VAL A 86 0.91 3.23 11.37
CA VAL A 86 0.49 4.15 12.43
C VAL A 86 0.90 3.59 13.79
N ALA A 87 2.18 3.76 14.13
CA ALA A 87 2.73 3.48 15.47
C ALA A 87 2.27 4.49 16.54
N LEU A 88 1.34 5.39 16.20
CA LEU A 88 0.82 6.41 17.09
C LEU A 88 -0.36 5.86 17.90
N ASP A 89 -0.32 6.07 19.21
CA ASP A 89 -1.46 5.83 20.09
C ASP A 89 -2.39 7.04 20.04
N VAL A 90 -3.36 7.00 19.13
CA VAL A 90 -4.31 8.09 18.87
C VAL A 90 -5.66 7.75 19.48
N THR A 91 -6.15 8.65 20.34
CA THR A 91 -7.46 8.55 20.99
C THR A 91 -8.36 9.68 20.51
N GLY A 92 -9.52 9.32 19.97
CA GLY A 92 -10.56 10.23 19.51
C GLY A 92 -11.59 10.55 20.60
N ILE A 93 -12.76 11.02 20.18
CA ILE A 93 -13.87 11.32 21.09
C ILE A 93 -14.34 10.05 21.81
N ASN A 94 -14.87 10.21 23.03
CA ASN A 94 -15.39 9.13 23.86
C ASN A 94 -14.36 8.00 24.14
N GLY A 95 -13.05 8.32 24.09
CA GLY A 95 -11.99 7.35 24.38
C GLY A 95 -11.72 6.34 23.27
N GLN A 96 -12.29 6.53 22.07
CA GLN A 96 -12.11 5.58 20.97
C GLN A 96 -10.67 5.58 20.44
N ARG A 97 -9.98 4.44 20.46
CA ARG A 97 -8.62 4.34 19.90
C ARG A 97 -8.64 4.11 18.39
N LEU A 98 -7.69 4.69 17.67
CA LEU A 98 -7.61 4.59 16.20
C LEU A 98 -7.42 3.14 15.73
N GLN A 99 -6.61 2.36 16.46
CA GLN A 99 -6.39 0.95 16.15
C GLN A 99 -7.67 0.11 16.35
N GLU A 100 -8.49 0.43 17.36
CA GLU A 100 -9.78 -0.23 17.56
C GLU A 100 -10.76 0.12 16.44
N TYR A 101 -10.76 1.38 15.99
CA TYR A 101 -11.52 1.80 14.80
C TYR A 101 -11.10 0.99 13.57
N TYR A 102 -9.81 0.94 13.23
CA TYR A 102 -9.34 0.18 12.08
C TYR A 102 -9.61 -1.32 12.18
N ASN A 103 -9.45 -1.93 13.35
CA ASN A 103 -9.76 -3.34 13.55
C ASN A 103 -11.25 -3.64 13.31
N ARG A 104 -12.15 -2.77 13.77
CA ARG A 104 -13.59 -2.92 13.57
C ARG A 104 -13.99 -2.77 12.09
N GLU A 105 -13.34 -1.88 11.35
CA GLU A 105 -13.62 -1.69 9.91
C GLU A 105 -12.88 -2.72 9.01
N GLY A 106 -12.15 -3.69 9.58
CA GLY A 106 -11.42 -4.72 8.83
C GLY A 106 -10.07 -4.25 8.26
N GLY A 107 -9.63 -3.05 8.60
CA GLY A 107 -8.36 -2.46 8.17
C GLY A 107 -8.37 -0.94 8.19
N PRO A 108 -7.23 -0.30 7.84
CA PRO A 108 -7.12 1.14 7.72
C PRO A 108 -8.22 1.70 6.80
N THR A 109 -9.05 2.60 7.33
CA THR A 109 -10.22 3.16 6.64
C THR A 109 -10.34 4.65 6.95
N GLY A 110 -10.75 5.46 5.98
CA GLY A 110 -10.94 6.89 6.16
C GLY A 110 -11.75 7.50 5.03
N TYR A 111 -12.40 8.64 5.31
CA TYR A 111 -13.12 9.39 4.28
C TYR A 111 -12.11 10.08 3.38
N MET A 112 -12.20 9.79 2.07
CA MET A 112 -11.20 10.22 1.08
C MET A 112 -9.77 9.85 1.50
N GLY A 113 -9.62 8.79 2.30
CA GLY A 113 -8.36 8.38 2.91
C GLY A 113 -7.64 9.43 3.75
N THR A 114 -8.32 10.52 4.15
CA THR A 114 -7.71 11.68 4.78
C THR A 114 -8.25 11.95 6.18
N THR A 115 -9.58 11.93 6.35
CA THR A 115 -10.25 12.21 7.62
C THR A 115 -10.93 10.97 8.18
N ILE A 116 -11.14 10.89 9.50
CA ILE A 116 -11.63 9.66 10.16
C ILE A 116 -12.78 10.00 11.13
N PRO A 117 -13.94 9.29 11.05
CA PRO A 117 -15.03 9.45 12.01
C PRO A 117 -14.58 9.14 13.43
N GLY A 118 -14.98 9.99 14.39
CA GLY A 118 -14.58 9.87 15.80
C GLY A 118 -13.27 10.61 16.13
N PHE A 119 -12.56 11.15 15.13
CA PHE A 119 -11.30 11.87 15.30
C PHE A 119 -11.42 13.28 14.70
N PRO A 120 -11.95 14.26 15.45
CA PRO A 120 -12.09 15.63 14.98
C PRO A 120 -10.72 16.26 14.72
N ASN A 121 -10.62 17.07 13.68
CA ASN A 121 -9.38 17.74 13.25
C ASN A 121 -8.21 16.78 12.96
N TRP A 122 -8.49 15.50 12.71
CA TRP A 122 -7.50 14.53 12.25
C TRP A 122 -7.41 14.53 10.73
N PHE A 123 -6.20 14.72 10.22
CA PHE A 123 -5.90 14.73 8.79
C PHE A 123 -4.66 13.87 8.52
N THR A 124 -4.79 12.87 7.65
CA THR A 124 -3.68 12.02 7.21
C THR A 124 -3.39 12.24 5.73
N ILE A 125 -2.16 12.60 5.41
CA ILE A 125 -1.66 12.60 4.03
C ILE A 125 -1.12 11.20 3.71
N LEU A 126 -1.34 10.72 2.49
CA LEU A 126 -1.08 9.34 2.07
C LEU A 126 -1.76 8.29 2.95
N GLY A 127 -2.95 8.60 3.46
CA GLY A 127 -3.73 7.69 4.27
C GLY A 127 -4.42 6.57 3.46
N PRO A 128 -5.34 5.82 4.09
CA PRO A 128 -5.89 4.59 3.51
C PRO A 128 -6.52 4.77 2.13
N ASN A 129 -6.23 3.85 1.19
CA ASN A 129 -6.74 3.86 -0.19
C ASN A 129 -6.31 5.06 -1.05
N THR A 130 -5.30 5.85 -0.65
CA THR A 130 -4.80 7.00 -1.44
C THR A 130 -3.44 6.76 -2.07
N VAL A 131 -2.65 5.86 -1.49
CA VAL A 131 -1.33 5.53 -2.01
C VAL A 131 -1.47 4.64 -3.24
N THR A 132 -0.88 5.09 -4.36
CA THR A 132 -0.83 4.33 -5.61
C THR A 132 0.62 3.99 -5.92
N GLY A 133 0.89 2.85 -6.56
CA GLY A 133 2.17 2.59 -7.20
C GLY A 133 2.16 2.82 -8.70
N HIS A 134 1.13 3.48 -9.24
CA HIS A 134 0.93 3.66 -10.69
C HIS A 134 0.70 5.11 -11.10
N ALA A 135 0.53 6.02 -10.14
CA ALA A 135 0.43 7.46 -10.31
C ALA A 135 1.38 8.16 -9.32
N SER A 136 1.57 9.47 -9.52
CA SER A 136 2.46 10.28 -8.68
C SER A 136 1.92 10.36 -7.24
N ALA A 137 2.75 9.99 -6.26
CA ALA A 137 2.44 10.20 -4.85
C ALA A 137 2.35 11.71 -4.53
N VAL A 138 3.23 12.52 -5.11
CA VAL A 138 3.24 13.99 -4.95
C VAL A 138 1.91 14.60 -5.39
N PHE A 139 1.37 14.15 -6.52
CA PHE A 139 0.08 14.65 -6.99
C PHE A 139 -1.06 14.30 -6.03
N ALA A 140 -1.04 13.08 -5.46
CA ALA A 140 -2.02 12.70 -4.44
C ALA A 140 -1.86 13.53 -3.16
N GLU A 141 -0.63 13.81 -2.74
CA GLU A 141 -0.32 14.67 -1.60
C GLU A 141 -0.83 16.09 -1.83
N GLU A 142 -0.57 16.70 -2.99
CA GLU A 142 -1.03 18.04 -3.36
C GLU A 142 -2.56 18.14 -3.27
N LEU A 143 -3.28 17.17 -3.86
CA LEU A 143 -4.75 17.12 -3.77
C LEU A 143 -5.26 16.97 -2.33
N GLN A 144 -4.59 16.16 -1.51
CA GLN A 144 -4.96 16.02 -0.10
C GLN A 144 -4.63 17.29 0.69
N MET A 145 -3.51 17.96 0.43
CA MET A 145 -3.13 19.22 1.05
C MET A 145 -4.12 20.34 0.70
N ASP A 146 -4.57 20.42 -0.55
CA ASP A 146 -5.61 21.36 -0.98
C ASP A 146 -6.94 21.11 -0.26
N TYR A 147 -7.33 19.84 -0.13
CA TYR A 147 -8.53 19.45 0.64
C TYR A 147 -8.40 19.82 2.12
N VAL A 148 -7.28 19.49 2.76
CA VAL A 148 -7.03 19.78 4.18
C VAL A 148 -6.98 21.28 4.42
N THR A 149 -6.35 22.05 3.54
CA THR A 149 -6.24 23.51 3.66
C THR A 149 -7.62 24.19 3.60
N GLN A 150 -8.54 23.69 2.76
CA GLN A 150 -9.92 24.18 2.75
C GLN A 150 -10.63 24.00 4.09
N LEU A 151 -10.35 22.90 4.80
CA LEU A 151 -10.90 22.63 6.14
C LEU A 151 -10.18 23.41 7.24
N LEU A 152 -8.87 23.64 7.13
CA LEU A 152 -8.11 24.38 8.13
C LEU A 152 -8.44 25.88 8.14
N ARG A 153 -8.71 26.49 6.99
CA ARG A 153 -8.98 27.94 6.88
C ARG A 153 -10.05 28.46 7.86
N PRO A 154 -11.29 27.92 7.88
CA PRO A 154 -12.32 28.40 8.80
C PRO A 154 -12.04 28.03 10.27
N ILE A 155 -11.25 26.98 10.56
CA ILE A 155 -10.78 26.70 11.92
C ILE A 155 -9.85 27.83 12.39
N LEU A 156 -8.88 28.20 11.55
CA LEU A 156 -7.90 29.24 11.87
C LEU A 156 -8.53 30.64 11.92
N ALA A 157 -9.59 30.88 11.17
CA ALA A 157 -10.38 32.11 11.24
C ALA A 157 -11.26 32.21 12.51
N GLY A 158 -11.44 31.09 13.23
CA GLY A 158 -12.32 31.01 14.40
C GLY A 158 -13.80 30.85 14.06
N ASP A 159 -14.14 30.60 12.79
CA ASP A 159 -15.53 30.43 12.33
C ASP A 159 -16.13 29.10 12.84
N VAL A 160 -15.27 28.08 13.03
CA VAL A 160 -15.64 26.74 13.50
C VAL A 160 -14.54 26.18 14.41
N LYS A 161 -14.87 25.26 15.32
CA LYS A 161 -13.86 24.60 16.18
C LYS A 161 -13.21 23.40 15.51
N GLY A 162 -13.88 22.80 14.53
CA GLY A 162 -13.34 21.65 13.86
C GLY A 162 -14.26 20.97 12.87
N PHE A 163 -13.66 20.00 12.19
CA PHE A 163 -14.33 19.15 11.22
C PHE A 163 -14.14 17.67 11.57
N MET A 164 -15.20 16.90 11.34
CA MET A 164 -15.18 15.44 11.44
C MET A 164 -16.08 14.85 10.36
N PRO A 165 -15.65 13.83 9.60
CA PRO A 165 -16.51 13.22 8.59
C PRO A 165 -17.62 12.42 9.28
N ARG A 166 -18.80 12.39 8.68
CA ARG A 166 -19.84 11.46 9.14
C ARG A 166 -19.46 10.01 8.86
N ALA A 167 -19.86 9.14 9.78
CA ALA A 167 -19.61 7.69 9.66
C ALA A 167 -20.30 7.08 8.42
N ASP A 168 -21.52 7.51 8.09
CA ASP A 168 -22.25 7.03 6.91
C ASP A 168 -21.53 7.37 5.60
N SER A 169 -21.01 8.60 5.50
CA SER A 169 -20.32 9.12 4.32
C SER A 169 -18.97 8.44 4.12
N THR A 170 -18.29 8.15 5.24
CA THR A 170 -17.05 7.36 5.25
C THR A 170 -17.29 5.95 4.76
N ARG A 171 -18.37 5.30 5.25
CA ARG A 171 -18.75 3.95 4.82
C ARG A 171 -19.06 3.90 3.33
N SER A 172 -19.92 4.80 2.83
CA SER A 172 -20.25 4.85 1.39
C SER A 172 -19.03 5.11 0.51
N TRP A 173 -18.09 5.95 0.95
CA TRP A 173 -16.82 6.16 0.25
C TRP A 173 -15.98 4.88 0.19
N ASN A 174 -15.87 4.17 1.31
CA ASN A 174 -15.09 2.94 1.39
C ASN A 174 -15.71 1.84 0.51
N GLU A 175 -17.03 1.62 0.59
CA GLU A 175 -17.75 0.65 -0.24
C GLU A 175 -17.54 0.90 -1.75
N MET A 176 -17.66 2.17 -2.16
CA MET A 176 -17.39 2.58 -3.55
C MET A 176 -15.94 2.29 -3.95
N SER A 177 -14.98 2.58 -3.09
CA SER A 177 -13.56 2.35 -3.33
C SER A 177 -13.26 0.85 -3.46
N GLN A 178 -13.74 0.05 -2.51
CA GLN A 178 -13.56 -1.41 -2.53
C GLN A 178 -14.22 -2.04 -3.76
N SER A 179 -15.44 -1.64 -4.12
CA SER A 179 -16.13 -2.17 -5.31
C SER A 179 -15.34 -1.95 -6.61
N LYS A 180 -14.66 -0.80 -6.73
CA LYS A 180 -13.77 -0.51 -7.87
C LYS A 180 -12.48 -1.31 -7.80
N LEU A 181 -11.82 -1.34 -6.65
CA LEU A 181 -10.55 -2.06 -6.44
C LEU A 181 -10.72 -3.58 -6.66
N GLY A 182 -11.86 -4.14 -6.26
CA GLY A 182 -12.19 -5.55 -6.44
C GLY A 182 -12.17 -6.03 -7.88
N LYS A 183 -12.51 -5.13 -8.82
CA LYS A 183 -12.54 -5.40 -10.26
C LYS A 183 -11.21 -5.08 -10.95
N GLY A 184 -10.25 -4.50 -10.24
CA GLY A 184 -8.96 -4.08 -10.78
C GLY A 184 -7.87 -5.13 -10.62
N VAL A 185 -6.75 -4.92 -11.31
CA VAL A 185 -5.58 -5.82 -11.30
C VAL A 185 -4.98 -6.05 -9.91
N TRP A 186 -5.19 -5.12 -8.97
CA TRP A 186 -4.70 -5.21 -7.59
C TRP A 186 -5.26 -6.41 -6.83
N SER A 187 -6.40 -6.98 -7.26
CA SER A 187 -7.00 -8.15 -6.62
C SER A 187 -6.43 -9.50 -7.11
N GLY A 188 -5.58 -9.50 -8.16
CA GLY A 188 -5.07 -10.71 -8.81
C GLY A 188 -3.85 -11.37 -8.17
N CYS A 189 -3.23 -10.78 -7.14
CA CYS A 189 -2.01 -11.30 -6.53
C CYS A 189 -1.81 -10.85 -5.08
N GLY A 190 -0.84 -11.45 -4.40
CA GLY A 190 -0.35 -10.99 -3.10
C GLY A 190 0.55 -9.77 -3.27
N SER A 191 0.13 -8.63 -2.71
CA SER A 191 0.87 -7.37 -2.72
C SER A 191 0.60 -6.60 -1.43
N TRP A 192 1.39 -5.56 -1.16
CA TRP A 192 1.21 -4.70 0.00
C TRP A 192 -0.11 -3.90 -0.06
N TYR A 193 -0.75 -3.77 -1.22
CA TYR A 193 -2.04 -3.08 -1.37
C TYR A 193 -3.20 -3.78 -0.64
N ARG A 194 -3.02 -5.02 -0.15
CA ARG A 194 -4.09 -5.85 0.39
C ARG A 194 -3.71 -6.48 1.71
N ARG A 195 -4.72 -6.64 2.56
CA ARG A 195 -4.66 -7.43 3.80
C ARG A 195 -5.52 -8.68 3.62
N GLY A 196 -4.97 -9.87 3.93
CA GLY A 196 -5.71 -11.14 3.89
C GLY A 196 -5.69 -11.88 2.53
N LYS A 197 -6.07 -13.17 2.55
CA LYS A 197 -6.08 -14.08 1.38
C LYS A 197 -7.45 -14.24 0.69
N ARG A 198 -8.53 -13.66 1.21
CA ARG A 198 -9.88 -13.86 0.66
C ARG A 198 -10.80 -12.65 0.83
N GLN A 199 -11.74 -12.64 -0.09
CA GLN A 199 -12.69 -11.61 -0.46
C GLN A 199 -13.78 -11.45 0.58
N GLU A 200 -13.76 -10.36 1.35
CA GLU A 200 -14.93 -9.93 2.11
C GLU A 200 -15.28 -8.51 1.66
N PHE A 201 -16.18 -8.44 0.68
CA PHE A 201 -16.84 -7.19 0.30
C PHE A 201 -18.01 -6.99 1.28
N CYS A 202 -17.92 -5.96 2.13
CA CYS A 202 -19.07 -5.50 2.89
C CYS A 202 -20.08 -4.86 1.92
N ASP A 203 -21.07 -5.64 1.49
CA ASP A 203 -22.29 -5.16 0.86
C ASP A 203 -23.23 -4.59 1.93
N LEU A 204 -23.52 -3.28 1.87
CA LEU A 204 -24.75 -2.66 2.38
C LEU A 204 -24.92 -1.25 1.81
N ALA A 205 -25.30 -1.17 0.53
CA ALA A 205 -25.59 0.07 -0.15
C ALA A 205 -26.78 0.84 0.47
N ARG A 206 -26.60 2.14 0.73
CA ARG A 206 -27.59 3.21 0.49
C ARG A 206 -26.90 4.58 0.35
N ARG A 207 -27.15 5.23 -0.79
CA ARG A 207 -26.59 6.53 -1.19
C ARG A 207 -27.10 7.70 -0.33
N LYS A 208 -26.22 8.60 0.13
CA LYS A 208 -26.43 10.07 0.20
C LYS A 208 -25.10 10.80 0.03
N LEU A 209 -25.17 11.97 -0.62
CA LEU A 209 -24.06 12.88 -0.96
C LEU A 209 -23.36 13.45 0.29
N ALA A 210 -22.13 13.94 0.09
CA ALA A 210 -21.15 14.36 1.09
C ALA A 210 -21.69 15.26 2.19
N HIS A 211 -21.34 15.00 3.46
CA HIS A 211 -21.19 16.08 4.41
C HIS A 211 -20.13 15.80 5.49
N VAL A 212 -19.34 16.83 5.75
CA VAL A 212 -18.46 16.96 6.92
C VAL A 212 -19.31 17.54 8.05
N VAL A 213 -19.17 17.03 9.27
CA VAL A 213 -19.77 17.59 10.48
C VAL A 213 -18.90 18.75 10.94
N VAL A 214 -19.51 19.91 11.09
CA VAL A 214 -18.91 21.11 11.67
C VAL A 214 -19.17 21.08 13.18
N THR A 215 -18.13 21.17 14.00
CA THR A 215 -18.30 21.36 15.45
C THR A 215 -18.15 22.85 15.79
N ALA A 216 -19.18 23.41 16.44
CA ALA A 216 -19.24 24.80 16.89
C ALA A 216 -18.65 25.02 18.28
#